data_AF-A0A7J7K261-F1
#
_entry.id   AF-A0A7J7K261-F1
#
_cell.length_a   1.000
_cell.length_b   1.000
_cell.length_c   1.000
_cell.angle_alpha   90.00
_cell.angle_beta   90.00
_cell.angle_gamma   90.00
#
_symmetry.space_group_name_H-M   'P 1'
#
loop_
_entity.id
_entity.type
_entity.pdbx_description
1 polymer ?
#
loop_
_entity_poly.entity_id
_entity_poly.type
_entity_poly.pdbx_seq_one_letter_code
_entity_poly.pdbx_strand_id
1 'polypeptide(L)'
;MHRVALDESSGLNSKSAIVVFPSRQSGVECRIWNGEYISYAGFEVSPGVVVGDPNHVEFTKICIRLGWNPPVSRFQVLPLVLQYGDNNPDLYEIPESLVLEVQISHSKYPKFDQLGLKWFAVPAVCNMGMDCGGQYYPATGFNGWYMSTEIVRDFCDPARYDLLKLKLRRLRMCKYYFQEIATSMDMDTTKPAIFWKEFAATELNVAVVTSFQKSNVTITDHHTASETFMHHIENEQMLRGGCPADWVWVVPPLGGSLLPVFHQEMLNYKLKPSYEYQTKAWVRFMWKGSVQGKARPKMLSFRSINRAMMLCGGIMKAALSKRRYCTILYATETGISEGYANKLQRIFGQAFHVEVLSMDMYDVSRLGGEELLFIVTSTFGNGEAPENGKVDDIVHDCTMSYNSRKQCILFRNSFEKNLIKFVEKITSGSKDSNETENGPLFSVFGLGSSAYPNFCAFAKRVDDLLKNLGWKKACSFFGMQAKSAANGASVQDFKVSSATESVSVIKGLQHIHKKLISTCEVLSVESLVSADAK
;
A
#
# COMPACT_ATOMS: atom_id res chain seq x y z
N MET A 1 -20.06 9.40 -31.08
CA MET A 1 -20.03 8.13 -30.34
C MET A 1 -21.32 7.91 -29.57
N HIS A 2 -21.68 8.73 -28.58
CA HIS A 2 -22.89 8.53 -27.77
C HIS A 2 -24.20 8.38 -28.60
N ARG A 3 -24.44 9.25 -29.60
CA ARG A 3 -25.56 9.08 -30.56
C ARG A 3 -25.50 7.84 -31.45
N VAL A 4 -24.30 7.33 -31.72
CA VAL A 4 -24.12 6.11 -32.53
C VAL A 4 -24.32 4.88 -31.65
N ALA A 5 -23.92 4.98 -30.38
CA ALA A 5 -24.13 3.97 -29.37
C ALA A 5 -25.63 3.85 -29.03
N LEU A 6 -26.36 4.95 -28.89
CA LEU A 6 -27.78 4.93 -28.55
C LEU A 6 -28.66 5.06 -29.79
N ASP A 7 -29.22 3.94 -30.23
CA ASP A 7 -30.24 3.93 -31.27
C ASP A 7 -31.61 4.26 -30.64
N GLU A 8 -32.05 5.51 -30.80
CA GLU A 8 -33.37 5.97 -30.30
C GLU A 8 -34.53 5.21 -30.96
N SER A 9 -34.35 4.68 -32.18
CA SER A 9 -35.39 3.94 -32.89
C SER A 9 -35.59 2.51 -32.40
N SER A 10 -34.62 1.98 -31.64
CA SER A 10 -34.64 0.61 -31.10
C SER A 10 -34.70 0.55 -29.57
N GLY A 11 -35.14 1.63 -28.91
CA GLY A 11 -35.29 1.67 -27.46
C GLY A 11 -33.98 1.83 -26.68
N LEU A 12 -33.05 2.67 -27.15
CA LEU A 12 -31.77 2.99 -26.48
C LEU A 12 -30.82 1.79 -26.30
N ASN A 13 -30.89 0.83 -27.23
CA ASN A 13 -29.99 -0.31 -27.23
C ASN A 13 -28.55 0.14 -27.57
N SER A 14 -27.63 -0.05 -26.63
CA SER A 14 -26.23 0.37 -26.76
C SER A 14 -25.49 -0.46 -27.80
N LYS A 15 -24.95 0.20 -28.81
CA LYS A 15 -24.08 -0.39 -29.84
C LYS A 15 -22.62 -0.10 -29.52
N SER A 16 -21.78 -1.12 -29.59
CA SER A 16 -20.33 -0.95 -29.50
C SER A 16 -19.82 -0.24 -30.76
N ALA A 17 -19.01 0.80 -30.57
CA ALA A 17 -18.41 1.56 -31.67
C ALA A 17 -16.99 1.99 -31.33
N ILE A 18 -16.20 2.25 -32.37
CA ILE A 18 -14.85 2.79 -32.29
C ILE A 18 -14.73 4.00 -33.22
N VAL A 19 -14.02 5.04 -32.78
CA VAL A 19 -13.65 6.20 -33.56
C VAL A 19 -12.13 6.30 -33.55
N VAL A 20 -11.53 6.10 -34.73
CA VAL A 20 -10.09 6.12 -34.93
C VAL A 20 -9.72 7.42 -35.62
N PHE A 21 -8.99 8.30 -34.93
CA PHE A 21 -8.39 9.49 -35.53
C PHE A 21 -7.08 9.14 -36.26
N PRO A 22 -6.52 10.04 -37.09
CA PRO A 22 -5.30 9.76 -37.85
C PRO A 22 -4.15 9.16 -37.03
N SER A 23 -3.40 8.24 -37.64
CA SER A 23 -2.20 7.67 -37.02
C SER A 23 -1.16 8.76 -36.77
N ARG A 24 -0.28 8.51 -35.80
CA ARG A 24 0.86 9.36 -35.51
C ARG A 24 1.75 9.43 -36.76
N GLN A 25 1.92 10.64 -37.28
CA GLN A 25 2.91 10.96 -38.31
C GLN A 25 4.03 11.80 -37.70
N SER A 26 5.16 11.93 -38.41
CA SER A 26 6.30 12.74 -37.93
C SER A 26 5.85 14.18 -37.62
N GLY A 27 5.81 14.54 -36.33
CA GLY A 27 5.45 15.87 -35.86
C GLY A 27 3.95 16.19 -35.75
N VAL A 28 3.05 15.25 -36.04
CA VAL A 28 1.59 15.45 -35.91
C VAL A 28 0.98 14.34 -35.08
N GLU A 29 0.50 14.70 -33.88
CA GLU A 29 -0.18 13.79 -32.96
C GLU A 29 -1.61 14.29 -32.67
N CYS A 30 -2.60 13.44 -32.84
CA CYS A 30 -3.97 13.68 -32.38
C CYS A 30 -4.14 13.08 -30.99
N ARG A 31 -4.65 13.85 -30.02
CA ARG A 31 -4.92 13.35 -28.66
C ARG A 31 -6.27 13.85 -28.15
N ILE A 32 -7.00 12.96 -27.49
CA ILE A 32 -8.10 13.31 -26.61
C ILE A 32 -7.53 13.25 -25.19
N TRP A 33 -7.62 14.35 -24.45
CA TRP A 33 -7.00 14.41 -23.12
C TRP A 33 -7.87 13.74 -22.05
N ASN A 34 -9.19 13.74 -22.24
CA ASN A 34 -10.15 13.07 -21.38
C ASN A 34 -9.84 11.57 -21.25
N GLY A 35 -10.14 10.97 -20.09
CA GLY A 35 -10.08 9.52 -19.92
C GLY A 35 -11.21 8.80 -20.68
N GLU A 36 -12.40 9.38 -20.57
CA GLU A 36 -13.63 8.95 -21.23
C GLU A 36 -14.32 10.14 -21.88
N TYR A 37 -15.11 9.90 -22.93
CA TYR A 37 -15.84 10.98 -23.60
C TYR A 37 -16.82 11.69 -22.67
N ILE A 38 -17.48 10.94 -21.78
CA ILE A 38 -18.37 11.48 -20.76
C ILE A 38 -17.81 11.05 -19.42
N SER A 39 -17.61 12.01 -18.53
CA SER A 39 -17.18 11.78 -17.15
C SER A 39 -17.57 12.99 -16.31
N TYR A 40 -17.76 12.79 -15.01
CA TYR A 40 -18.09 13.87 -14.09
C TYR A 40 -16.84 14.54 -13.53
N ALA A 41 -16.89 15.85 -13.37
CA ALA A 41 -15.82 16.65 -12.79
C ALA A 41 -15.69 16.43 -11.28
N GLY A 42 -14.46 16.54 -10.78
CA GLY A 42 -14.16 16.71 -9.35
C GLY A 42 -13.69 18.13 -9.03
N PHE A 43 -14.38 18.81 -8.12
CA PHE A 43 -14.05 20.15 -7.64
C PHE A 43 -13.49 20.11 -6.23
N GLU A 44 -12.22 20.46 -6.05
CA GLU A 44 -11.66 20.68 -4.71
C GLU A 44 -12.08 22.06 -4.18
N VAL A 45 -13.13 22.09 -3.35
CA VAL A 45 -13.70 23.34 -2.80
C VAL A 45 -12.95 23.84 -1.57
N SER A 46 -12.26 22.95 -0.86
CA SER A 46 -11.31 23.27 0.21
C SER A 46 -10.32 22.11 0.40
N PRO A 47 -9.19 22.29 1.09
CA PRO A 47 -8.18 21.24 1.24
C PRO A 47 -8.76 19.92 1.74
N GLY A 48 -8.75 18.89 0.87
CA GLY A 48 -9.27 17.57 1.17
C GLY A 48 -10.81 17.44 1.15
N VAL A 49 -11.54 18.42 0.63
CA VAL A 49 -12.99 18.37 0.39
C VAL A 49 -13.23 18.51 -1.10
N VAL A 50 -13.77 17.45 -1.70
CA VAL A 50 -14.09 17.38 -3.13
C VAL A 50 -15.60 17.29 -3.31
N VAL A 51 -16.14 18.01 -4.28
CA VAL A 51 -17.52 17.84 -4.79
C VAL A 51 -17.45 17.23 -6.19
N GLY A 52 -18.23 16.18 -6.44
CA GLY A 52 -18.15 15.42 -7.68
C GLY A 52 -17.14 14.27 -7.59
N ASP A 53 -16.50 13.90 -8.70
CA ASP A 53 -15.62 12.71 -8.77
C ASP A 53 -14.16 13.04 -8.41
N PRO A 54 -13.61 12.53 -7.28
CA PRO A 54 -12.23 12.78 -6.90
C PRO A 54 -11.17 12.31 -7.89
N ASN A 55 -11.47 11.29 -8.70
CA ASN A 55 -10.55 10.80 -9.73
C ASN A 55 -10.25 11.87 -10.79
N HIS A 56 -11.18 12.81 -10.98
CA HIS A 56 -11.07 13.83 -12.02
C HIS A 56 -10.59 15.19 -11.51
N VAL A 57 -10.25 15.35 -10.22
CA VAL A 57 -9.82 16.65 -9.66
C VAL A 57 -8.64 17.28 -10.41
N GLU A 58 -7.63 16.47 -10.78
CA GLU A 58 -6.48 16.97 -11.55
C GLU A 58 -6.93 17.50 -12.93
N PHE A 59 -7.78 16.75 -13.62
CA PHE A 59 -8.23 17.07 -14.96
C PHE A 59 -9.22 18.24 -14.97
N THR A 60 -10.15 18.31 -14.01
CA THR A 60 -11.01 19.48 -13.79
C THR A 60 -10.19 20.76 -13.64
N LYS A 61 -9.10 20.74 -12.87
CA LYS A 61 -8.20 21.90 -12.72
C LYS A 61 -7.49 22.29 -14.02
N ILE A 62 -7.29 21.35 -14.95
CA ILE A 62 -6.77 21.63 -16.29
C ILE A 62 -7.85 22.32 -17.12
N CYS A 63 -9.07 21.76 -17.17
CA CYS A 63 -10.19 22.38 -17.88
C CYS A 63 -10.46 23.81 -17.40
N ILE A 64 -10.43 24.05 -16.09
CA ILE A 64 -10.60 25.40 -15.52
C ILE A 64 -9.48 26.36 -15.97
N ARG A 65 -8.23 25.88 -16.03
CA ARG A 65 -7.11 26.68 -16.56
C ARG A 65 -7.21 26.97 -18.05
N LEU A 66 -7.91 26.12 -18.80
CA LEU A 66 -8.23 26.33 -20.21
C LEU A 66 -9.45 27.26 -20.43
N GLY A 67 -10.04 27.78 -19.35
CA GLY A 67 -11.14 28.75 -19.43
C GLY A 67 -12.52 28.17 -19.13
N TRP A 68 -12.62 26.88 -18.77
CA TRP A 68 -13.89 26.29 -18.37
C TRP A 68 -14.35 26.79 -17.00
N ASN A 69 -15.58 27.30 -16.88
CA ASN A 69 -16.10 27.87 -15.64
C ASN A 69 -17.53 27.38 -15.33
N PRO A 70 -17.69 26.10 -14.99
CA PRO A 70 -19.00 25.51 -14.71
C PRO A 70 -19.48 25.83 -13.29
N PRO A 71 -20.77 25.66 -12.99
CA PRO A 71 -21.23 25.57 -11.62
C PRO A 71 -20.62 24.34 -10.94
N VAL A 72 -20.34 24.46 -9.63
CA VAL A 72 -19.89 23.32 -8.82
C VAL A 72 -21.09 22.39 -8.57
N SER A 73 -21.03 21.17 -9.08
CA SER A 73 -22.08 20.16 -8.94
C SER A 73 -21.49 18.75 -8.77
N ARG A 74 -22.24 17.84 -8.12
CA ARG A 74 -21.86 16.42 -7.91
C ARG A 74 -21.74 15.63 -9.21
N PHE A 75 -22.45 16.07 -10.24
CA PHE A 75 -22.57 15.39 -11.52
C PHE A 75 -22.45 16.41 -12.66
N GLN A 76 -21.44 17.28 -12.58
CA GLN A 76 -21.11 18.20 -13.66
C GLN A 76 -20.33 17.44 -14.73
N VAL A 77 -20.86 17.34 -15.96
CA VAL A 77 -20.16 16.72 -17.08
C VAL A 77 -18.94 17.55 -17.47
N LEU A 78 -17.78 16.88 -17.64
CA LEU A 78 -16.54 17.50 -18.12
C LEU A 78 -16.64 17.86 -19.61
N PRO A 79 -15.99 18.96 -20.06
CA PRO A 79 -15.86 19.26 -21.47
C PRO A 79 -14.82 18.33 -22.10
N LEU A 80 -14.86 18.21 -23.42
CA LEU A 80 -13.81 17.55 -24.20
C LEU A 80 -12.62 18.48 -24.39
N VAL A 81 -11.41 17.96 -24.20
CA VAL A 81 -10.16 18.65 -24.45
C VAL A 81 -9.42 17.92 -25.55
N LEU A 82 -9.36 18.55 -26.73
CA LEU A 82 -8.91 17.95 -27.99
C LEU A 82 -7.63 18.63 -28.47
N GLN A 83 -6.63 17.83 -28.83
CA GLN A 83 -5.35 18.30 -29.35
C GLN A 83 -5.12 17.75 -30.76
N TYR A 84 -4.70 18.63 -31.67
CA TYR A 84 -4.26 18.28 -33.02
C TYR A 84 -2.86 18.86 -33.30
N GLY A 85 -1.90 17.96 -33.57
CA GLY A 85 -0.51 18.32 -33.79
C GLY A 85 0.12 18.99 -32.57
N ASP A 86 0.92 20.02 -32.83
CA ASP A 86 1.59 20.81 -31.81
C ASP A 86 0.76 22.03 -31.35
N ASN A 87 -0.51 22.13 -31.73
CA ASN A 87 -1.36 23.24 -31.29
C ASN A 87 -1.78 23.05 -29.83
N ASN A 88 -1.98 24.16 -29.11
CA ASN A 88 -2.60 24.11 -27.78
C ASN A 88 -3.97 23.40 -27.89
N PRO A 89 -4.36 22.62 -26.88
CA PRO A 89 -5.62 21.90 -26.93
C PRO A 89 -6.81 22.87 -26.85
N ASP A 90 -7.85 22.55 -27.60
CA ASP A 90 -9.13 23.28 -27.58
C ASP A 90 -10.13 22.57 -26.66
N LEU A 91 -11.00 23.35 -26.03
CA LEU A 91 -12.01 22.88 -25.10
C LEU A 91 -13.41 23.00 -25.73
N TYR A 92 -14.18 21.92 -25.67
CA TYR A 92 -15.53 21.84 -26.22
C TYR A 92 -16.51 21.30 -25.18
N GLU A 93 -17.52 22.08 -24.82
CA GLU A 93 -18.61 21.58 -23.99
C GLU A 93 -19.47 20.59 -24.78
N ILE A 94 -19.84 19.48 -24.13
CA ILE A 94 -20.71 18.47 -24.72
C ILE A 94 -22.14 18.97 -24.58
N PRO A 95 -22.92 19.10 -25.68
CA PRO A 95 -24.31 19.49 -25.58
C PRO A 95 -25.09 18.51 -24.69
N GLU A 96 -25.88 19.03 -23.75
CA GLU A 96 -26.63 18.22 -22.77
C GLU A 96 -27.54 17.18 -23.44
N SER A 97 -28.10 17.52 -24.61
CA SER A 97 -28.91 16.61 -25.43
C SER A 97 -28.17 15.38 -25.96
N LEU A 98 -26.84 15.34 -25.83
CA LEU A 98 -26.01 14.19 -26.19
C LEU A 98 -25.64 13.33 -24.99
N VAL A 99 -25.97 13.73 -23.77
CA VAL A 99 -25.61 13.01 -22.54
C VAL A 99 -26.86 12.35 -21.99
N LEU A 100 -26.94 11.03 -22.11
CA LEU A 100 -27.99 10.27 -21.45
C LEU A 100 -27.51 9.90 -20.06
N GLU A 101 -28.29 10.26 -19.03
CA GLU A 101 -28.04 9.90 -17.65
C GLU A 101 -29.22 9.09 -17.11
N VAL A 102 -28.92 8.05 -16.33
CA VAL A 102 -29.90 7.21 -15.64
C VAL A 102 -29.94 7.64 -14.18
N GLN A 103 -31.12 8.02 -13.68
CA GLN A 103 -31.35 8.25 -12.26
C GLN A 103 -31.39 6.91 -11.53
N ILE A 104 -30.60 6.75 -10.47
CA ILE A 104 -30.51 5.50 -9.71
C ILE A 104 -31.52 5.57 -8.56
N SER A 105 -32.46 4.62 -8.56
CA SER A 105 -33.55 4.52 -7.59
C SER A 105 -33.68 3.11 -7.04
N HIS A 106 -34.28 2.96 -5.86
CA HIS A 106 -34.47 1.67 -5.20
C HIS A 106 -35.91 1.44 -4.75
N SER A 107 -36.61 0.46 -5.34
CA SER A 107 -38.03 0.19 -5.06
C SER A 107 -38.34 -0.16 -3.60
N LYS A 108 -37.47 -0.94 -2.96
CA LYS A 108 -37.57 -1.34 -1.54
C LYS A 108 -37.24 -0.22 -0.55
N TYR A 109 -36.44 0.76 -0.94
CA TYR A 109 -35.86 1.76 -0.03
C TYR A 109 -36.15 3.19 -0.52
N PRO A 110 -37.34 3.76 -0.29
CA PRO A 110 -37.69 5.09 -0.80
C PRO A 110 -36.79 6.24 -0.34
N LYS A 111 -36.11 6.09 0.81
CA LYS A 111 -35.12 7.08 1.29
C LYS A 111 -33.86 7.12 0.41
N PHE A 112 -33.55 6.04 -0.30
CA PHE A 112 -32.41 5.96 -1.20
C PHE A 112 -32.52 6.99 -2.34
N ASP A 113 -33.72 7.16 -2.88
CA ASP A 113 -33.97 8.07 -4.01
C ASP A 113 -33.64 9.55 -3.66
N GLN A 114 -33.69 9.92 -2.37
CA GLN A 114 -33.34 11.25 -1.88
C GLN A 114 -31.85 11.57 -2.03
N LEU A 115 -30.99 10.56 -2.23
CA LEU A 115 -29.57 10.76 -2.49
C LEU A 115 -29.34 11.44 -3.86
N GLY A 116 -30.29 11.33 -4.78
CA GLY A 116 -30.23 11.92 -6.12
C GLY A 116 -29.04 11.40 -6.92
N LEU A 117 -28.77 10.09 -6.82
CA LEU A 117 -27.70 9.43 -7.56
C LEU A 117 -28.08 9.30 -9.03
N LYS A 118 -27.12 9.55 -9.91
CA LYS A 118 -27.27 9.32 -11.35
C LYS A 118 -25.94 8.93 -11.96
N TRP A 119 -25.98 8.25 -13.10
CA TRP A 119 -24.79 7.90 -13.87
C TRP A 119 -25.05 8.04 -15.37
N PHE A 120 -24.03 8.38 -16.14
CA PHE A 120 -24.17 8.46 -17.61
C PHE A 120 -24.27 7.06 -18.20
N ALA A 121 -25.00 6.92 -19.30
CA ALA A 121 -25.44 5.62 -19.83
C ALA A 121 -24.35 4.84 -20.57
N VAL A 122 -23.41 5.53 -21.24
CA VAL A 122 -22.46 4.91 -22.17
C VAL A 122 -21.02 5.03 -21.65
N PRO A 123 -20.35 3.93 -21.29
CA PRO A 123 -18.92 3.93 -20.97
C PRO A 123 -18.10 4.01 -22.26
N ALA A 124 -17.35 5.10 -22.43
CA ALA A 124 -16.64 5.37 -23.67
C ALA A 124 -15.20 5.88 -23.43
N VAL A 125 -14.26 4.95 -23.36
CA VAL A 125 -12.82 5.20 -23.16
C VAL A 125 -12.25 5.95 -24.37
N CYS A 126 -11.42 6.97 -24.14
CA CYS A 126 -10.85 7.77 -25.23
C CYS A 126 -9.38 8.19 -25.05
N ASN A 127 -8.71 7.77 -23.97
CA ASN A 127 -7.29 8.06 -23.72
C ASN A 127 -6.31 6.93 -24.14
N MET A 128 -6.80 5.81 -24.65
CA MET A 128 -5.96 4.71 -25.13
C MET A 128 -5.52 4.93 -26.59
N GLY A 129 -4.36 4.36 -26.93
CA GLY A 129 -3.86 4.37 -28.31
C GLY A 129 -3.96 2.97 -28.91
N MET A 130 -4.39 2.87 -30.17
CA MET A 130 -4.43 1.59 -30.88
C MET A 130 -3.13 1.37 -31.65
N ASP A 131 -2.48 0.22 -31.43
CA ASP A 131 -1.31 -0.22 -32.17
C ASP A 131 -1.73 -1.33 -33.13
N CYS A 132 -1.61 -1.06 -34.44
CA CYS A 132 -2.08 -1.95 -35.49
C CYS A 132 -1.20 -1.85 -36.72
N GLY A 133 -0.59 -2.97 -37.12
CA GLY A 133 0.16 -3.08 -38.39
C GLY A 133 1.39 -2.16 -38.49
N GLY A 134 2.06 -1.87 -37.37
CA GLY A 134 3.18 -0.92 -37.31
C GLY A 134 2.78 0.56 -37.31
N GLN A 135 1.47 0.84 -37.34
CA GLN A 135 0.91 2.18 -37.16
C GLN A 135 0.38 2.34 -35.74
N TYR A 136 0.54 3.55 -35.21
CA TYR A 136 0.05 3.90 -33.88
C TYR A 136 -0.99 5.01 -33.97
N TYR A 137 -2.18 4.80 -33.41
CA TYR A 137 -3.33 5.71 -33.44
C TYR A 137 -3.58 6.27 -32.02
N PRO A 138 -2.98 7.42 -31.65
CA PRO A 138 -2.96 7.91 -30.27
C PRO A 138 -4.31 8.45 -29.76
N ALA A 139 -5.22 8.80 -30.66
CA ALA A 139 -6.58 9.19 -30.34
C ALA A 139 -7.53 8.11 -30.90
N THR A 140 -7.78 7.10 -30.08
CA THR A 140 -8.75 6.05 -30.40
C THR A 140 -9.77 5.96 -29.28
N GLY A 141 -11.00 6.37 -29.60
CA GLY A 141 -12.12 6.27 -28.67
C GLY A 141 -12.95 5.03 -28.97
N PHE A 142 -13.43 4.33 -27.96
CA PHE A 142 -14.34 3.19 -28.15
C PHE A 142 -15.31 3.07 -26.98
N ASN A 143 -16.47 2.47 -27.25
CA ASN A 143 -17.48 2.18 -26.24
C ASN A 143 -18.00 0.74 -26.35
N GLY A 144 -18.54 0.27 -25.23
CA GLY A 144 -19.48 -0.85 -25.17
C GLY A 144 -20.71 -0.40 -24.40
N TRP A 145 -21.15 -1.23 -23.47
CA TRP A 145 -22.13 -0.92 -22.44
C TRP A 145 -21.57 -1.33 -21.07
N TYR A 146 -22.17 -0.82 -20.00
CA TYR A 146 -21.70 -1.10 -18.65
C TYR A 146 -21.95 -2.55 -18.24
N MET A 147 -20.96 -3.12 -17.55
CA MET A 147 -21.22 -4.11 -16.52
C MET A 147 -21.60 -3.38 -15.22
N SER A 148 -22.68 -3.79 -14.56
CA SER A 148 -23.28 -3.03 -13.46
C SER A 148 -22.33 -2.71 -12.31
N THR A 149 -21.39 -3.61 -12.03
CA THR A 149 -20.43 -3.44 -10.93
C THR A 149 -19.42 -2.32 -11.17
N GLU A 150 -19.22 -1.86 -12.41
CA GLU A 150 -18.38 -0.69 -12.71
C GLU A 150 -18.95 0.56 -12.02
N ILE A 151 -20.25 0.79 -12.16
CA ILE A 151 -20.96 1.92 -11.52
C ILE A 151 -20.96 1.76 -9.99
N VAL A 152 -21.07 0.52 -9.50
CA VAL A 152 -20.97 0.26 -8.05
C VAL A 152 -19.59 0.64 -7.52
N ARG A 153 -18.51 0.35 -8.26
CA ARG A 153 -17.16 0.80 -7.90
C ARG A 153 -17.06 2.32 -7.89
N ASP A 154 -17.66 2.99 -8.87
CA ASP A 154 -17.67 4.45 -8.93
C ASP A 154 -18.31 5.07 -7.67
N PHE A 155 -19.38 4.47 -7.14
CA PHE A 155 -20.05 4.93 -5.92
C PHE A 155 -19.37 4.49 -4.62
N CYS A 156 -18.79 3.29 -4.57
CA CYS A 156 -18.31 2.67 -3.33
C CYS A 156 -16.81 2.78 -3.09
N ASP A 157 -16.00 3.01 -4.13
CA ASP A 157 -14.54 3.05 -3.94
C ASP A 157 -14.15 4.24 -3.06
N PRO A 158 -13.33 4.03 -2.01
CA PRO A 158 -12.91 5.11 -1.10
C PRO A 158 -12.25 6.29 -1.80
N ALA A 159 -11.63 6.06 -2.95
CA ALA A 159 -10.96 7.08 -3.76
C ALA A 159 -11.87 7.76 -4.80
N ARG A 160 -13.17 7.41 -4.83
CA ARG A 160 -14.20 7.91 -5.76
C ARG A 160 -15.31 8.61 -4.98
N TYR A 161 -16.59 8.37 -5.28
CA TYR A 161 -17.69 9.09 -4.64
C TYR A 161 -17.79 8.84 -3.12
N ASP A 162 -17.19 7.76 -2.59
CA ASP A 162 -17.10 7.51 -1.14
C ASP A 162 -16.18 8.51 -0.40
N LEU A 163 -15.35 9.28 -1.11
CA LEU A 163 -14.44 10.28 -0.53
C LEU A 163 -15.13 11.59 -0.11
N LEU A 164 -16.46 11.71 -0.25
CA LEU A 164 -17.22 12.87 0.20
C LEU A 164 -17.24 12.92 1.75
N LYS A 165 -16.18 13.47 2.33
CA LYS A 165 -16.18 13.97 3.71
C LYS A 165 -17.19 15.11 3.81
N LEU A 166 -18.46 14.80 4.02
CA LEU A 166 -19.45 15.76 4.48
C LEU A 166 -19.10 16.15 5.92
N LYS A 167 -18.17 17.10 6.06
CA LYS A 167 -17.82 17.68 7.35
C LYS A 167 -18.93 18.66 7.75
N LEU A 168 -20.06 18.13 8.19
CA LEU A 168 -21.04 18.90 8.97
C LEU A 168 -20.31 19.36 10.25
N ARG A 169 -19.78 20.59 10.24
CA ARG A 169 -18.94 21.21 11.29
C ARG A 169 -19.54 21.25 12.70
N ARG A 170 -20.73 20.68 12.93
CA ARG A 170 -21.38 20.61 14.25
C ARG A 170 -21.37 19.23 14.90
N LEU A 171 -21.04 18.16 14.17
CA LEU A 171 -20.94 16.82 14.72
C LEU A 171 -19.57 16.26 14.35
N ARG A 172 -18.81 15.73 15.32
CA ARG A 172 -17.49 15.11 15.11
C ARG A 172 -17.59 13.76 14.35
N MET A 173 -18.38 13.71 13.28
CA MET A 173 -18.62 12.52 12.46
C MET A 173 -18.23 12.82 11.01
N CYS A 174 -17.16 12.18 10.54
CA CYS A 174 -16.91 12.10 9.09
C CYS A 174 -17.85 11.02 8.57
N LYS A 175 -18.93 11.40 7.87
CA LYS A 175 -19.83 10.43 7.23
C LYS A 175 -19.30 10.16 5.83
N TYR A 176 -19.11 8.89 5.51
CA TYR A 176 -18.69 8.42 4.19
C TYR A 176 -19.92 8.28 3.30
N TYR A 177 -19.81 8.54 1.99
CA TYR A 177 -20.98 8.52 1.10
C TYR A 177 -21.59 7.12 1.01
N PHE A 178 -20.76 6.09 1.05
CA PHE A 178 -21.22 4.70 1.11
C PHE A 178 -21.98 4.39 2.40
N GLN A 179 -21.62 5.04 3.51
CA GLN A 179 -22.37 4.95 4.76
C GLN A 179 -23.75 5.62 4.64
N GLU A 180 -23.87 6.71 3.87
CA GLU A 180 -25.17 7.34 3.58
C GLU A 180 -26.04 6.44 2.71
N ILE A 181 -25.45 5.80 1.69
CA ILE A 181 -26.12 4.77 0.88
C ILE A 181 -26.67 3.66 1.80
N ALA A 182 -25.82 3.05 2.63
CA ALA A 182 -26.24 1.99 3.54
C ALA A 182 -27.31 2.45 4.55
N THR A 183 -27.18 3.65 5.11
CA THR A 183 -28.17 4.22 6.05
C THR A 183 -29.51 4.49 5.36
N SER A 184 -29.51 4.92 4.09
CA SER A 184 -30.72 5.13 3.31
C SER A 184 -31.48 3.82 3.01
N MET A 185 -30.78 2.69 3.13
CA MET A 185 -31.32 1.33 3.03
C MET A 185 -31.62 0.73 4.41
N ASP A 186 -31.74 1.57 5.44
CA ASP A 186 -32.04 1.21 6.82
C ASP A 186 -31.03 0.20 7.45
N MET A 187 -29.77 0.20 6.99
CA MET A 187 -28.71 -0.68 7.52
C MET A 187 -27.99 -0.07 8.72
N ASP A 188 -27.61 -0.92 9.69
CA ASP A 188 -26.74 -0.54 10.81
C ASP A 188 -25.27 -0.50 10.37
N THR A 189 -24.70 0.70 10.30
CA THR A 189 -23.30 0.89 9.85
C THR A 189 -22.29 0.93 11.00
N THR A 190 -22.72 0.71 12.25
CA THR A 190 -21.87 0.84 13.43
C THR A 190 -20.98 -0.37 13.69
N LYS A 191 -21.40 -1.56 13.25
CA LYS A 191 -20.70 -2.83 13.51
C LYS A 191 -20.21 -3.45 12.20
N PRO A 192 -18.90 -3.51 11.94
CA PRO A 192 -18.37 -4.17 10.74
C PRO A 192 -18.77 -5.65 10.62
N ALA A 193 -18.94 -6.34 11.75
CA ALA A 193 -19.26 -7.77 11.80
C ALA A 193 -20.64 -8.15 11.23
N ILE A 194 -21.51 -7.18 10.92
CA ILE A 194 -22.80 -7.46 10.28
C ILE A 194 -22.74 -7.39 8.75
N PHE A 195 -21.54 -7.18 8.18
CA PHE A 195 -21.31 -7.18 6.74
C PHE A 195 -22.15 -6.13 5.98
N TRP A 196 -22.40 -4.98 6.62
CA TRP A 196 -23.25 -3.94 6.04
C TRP A 196 -22.70 -3.41 4.70
N LYS A 197 -21.37 -3.47 4.49
CA LYS A 197 -20.74 -3.05 3.24
C LYS A 197 -21.09 -4.00 2.10
N GLU A 198 -21.03 -5.30 2.36
CA GLU A 198 -21.39 -6.33 1.39
C GLU A 198 -22.87 -6.23 1.01
N PHE A 199 -23.75 -6.06 2.00
CA PHE A 199 -25.19 -5.86 1.77
C PHE A 199 -25.48 -4.56 1.02
N ALA A 200 -24.89 -3.43 1.43
CA ALA A 200 -25.10 -2.13 0.79
C ALA A 200 -24.61 -2.12 -0.66
N ALA A 201 -23.44 -2.70 -0.94
CA ALA A 201 -22.94 -2.80 -2.32
C ALA A 201 -23.83 -3.69 -3.20
N THR A 202 -24.37 -4.78 -2.63
CA THR A 202 -25.27 -5.68 -3.35
C THR A 202 -26.60 -5.00 -3.67
N GLU A 203 -27.25 -4.35 -2.70
CA GLU A 203 -28.51 -3.62 -2.91
C GLU A 203 -28.30 -2.40 -3.83
N LEU A 204 -27.14 -1.73 -3.77
CA LEU A 204 -26.79 -0.69 -4.75
C LEU A 204 -26.66 -1.26 -6.17
N ASN A 205 -26.05 -2.45 -6.33
CA ASN A 205 -25.99 -3.11 -7.62
C ASN A 205 -27.40 -3.42 -8.18
N VAL A 206 -28.33 -3.85 -7.32
CA VAL A 206 -29.74 -4.04 -7.68
C VAL A 206 -30.38 -2.72 -8.12
N ALA A 207 -30.15 -1.63 -7.39
CA ALA A 207 -30.66 -0.31 -7.77
C ALA A 207 -30.13 0.14 -9.14
N VAL A 208 -28.83 -0.06 -9.41
CA VAL A 208 -28.20 0.27 -10.70
C VAL A 208 -28.84 -0.53 -11.84
N VAL A 209 -28.86 -1.87 -11.74
CA VAL A 209 -29.41 -2.74 -12.79
C VAL A 209 -30.88 -2.40 -13.07
N THR A 210 -31.71 -2.32 -12.03
CA THR A 210 -33.14 -2.06 -12.20
C THR A 210 -33.42 -0.66 -12.73
N SER A 211 -32.61 0.35 -12.38
CA SER A 211 -32.78 1.72 -12.90
C SER A 211 -32.42 1.82 -14.38
N PHE A 212 -31.34 1.15 -14.80
CA PHE A 212 -30.96 1.06 -16.21
C PHE A 212 -32.02 0.31 -17.03
N GLN A 213 -32.50 -0.83 -16.54
CA GLN A 213 -33.58 -1.59 -17.18
C GLN A 213 -34.87 -0.78 -17.31
N LYS A 214 -35.32 -0.09 -16.25
CA LYS A 214 -36.51 0.79 -16.29
C LYS A 214 -36.36 1.94 -17.29
N SER A 215 -35.14 2.41 -17.48
CA SER A 215 -34.82 3.49 -18.43
C SER A 215 -34.58 2.96 -19.84
N ASN A 216 -34.76 1.66 -20.08
CA ASN A 216 -34.45 0.96 -21.34
C ASN A 216 -33.00 1.15 -21.80
N VAL A 217 -32.05 1.30 -20.87
CA VAL A 217 -30.63 1.42 -21.19
C VAL A 217 -29.94 0.07 -21.00
N THR A 218 -29.19 -0.36 -22.01
CA THR A 218 -28.43 -1.62 -21.98
C THR A 218 -27.44 -1.65 -20.81
N ILE A 219 -27.50 -2.72 -20.02
CA ILE A 219 -26.57 -3.03 -18.94
C ILE A 219 -26.47 -4.54 -18.80
N THR A 220 -25.34 -5.05 -18.34
CA THR A 220 -25.15 -6.48 -18.04
C THR A 220 -24.72 -6.65 -16.59
N ASP A 221 -25.29 -7.62 -15.87
CA ASP A 221 -24.81 -7.96 -14.54
C ASP A 221 -23.54 -8.83 -14.61
N HIS A 222 -22.81 -8.88 -13.51
CA HIS A 222 -21.51 -9.54 -13.45
C HIS A 222 -21.58 -11.08 -13.49
N HIS A 223 -22.72 -11.69 -13.16
CA HIS A 223 -22.89 -13.15 -13.30
C HIS A 223 -23.02 -13.52 -14.77
N THR A 224 -23.95 -12.90 -15.49
CA THR A 224 -24.13 -13.13 -16.93
C THR A 224 -22.89 -12.74 -17.73
N ALA A 225 -22.21 -11.63 -17.38
CA ALA A 225 -20.96 -11.24 -18.03
C ALA A 225 -19.85 -12.31 -17.84
N SER A 226 -19.73 -12.86 -16.62
CA SER A 226 -18.75 -13.91 -16.32
C SER A 226 -19.03 -15.21 -17.09
N GLU A 227 -20.28 -15.67 -17.14
CA GLU A 227 -20.67 -16.86 -17.91
C GLU A 227 -20.42 -16.67 -19.41
N THR A 228 -20.80 -15.51 -19.96
CA THR A 228 -20.55 -15.18 -21.37
C THR A 228 -19.07 -15.17 -21.69
N PHE A 229 -18.22 -14.66 -20.78
CA PHE A 229 -16.78 -14.66 -20.94
C PHE A 229 -16.17 -16.08 -20.91
N MET A 230 -16.72 -17.00 -20.13
CA MET A 230 -16.29 -18.41 -20.16
C MET A 230 -16.53 -19.05 -21.53
N HIS A 231 -17.71 -18.84 -22.12
CA HIS A 231 -17.98 -19.30 -23.48
C HIS A 231 -17.05 -18.64 -24.52
N HIS A 232 -16.68 -17.38 -24.32
CA HIS A 232 -15.69 -16.72 -25.17
C HIS A 232 -14.30 -17.39 -25.07
N ILE A 233 -13.82 -17.70 -23.85
CA ILE A 233 -12.57 -18.44 -23.66
C ILE A 233 -12.59 -19.80 -24.34
N GLU A 234 -13.68 -20.58 -24.17
CA GLU A 234 -13.84 -21.89 -24.80
C GLU A 234 -13.74 -21.78 -26.33
N ASN A 235 -14.44 -20.82 -26.92
CA ASN A 235 -14.41 -20.58 -28.35
C ASN A 235 -13.02 -20.17 -28.86
N GLU A 236 -12.34 -19.25 -28.18
CA GLU A 236 -11.00 -18.80 -28.60
C GLU A 236 -9.95 -19.90 -28.42
N GLN A 237 -10.10 -20.76 -27.41
CA GLN A 237 -9.25 -21.94 -27.24
C GLN A 237 -9.44 -22.93 -28.40
N MET A 238 -10.68 -23.18 -28.83
CA MET A 238 -10.97 -24.05 -29.97
C MET A 238 -10.49 -23.46 -31.30
N LEU A 239 -10.70 -22.16 -31.54
CA LEU A 239 -10.43 -21.53 -32.83
C LEU A 239 -8.95 -21.22 -33.06
N ARG A 240 -8.22 -20.83 -32.01
CA ARG A 240 -6.83 -20.35 -32.16
C ARG A 240 -5.88 -20.80 -31.04
N GLY A 241 -6.31 -21.69 -30.15
CA GLY A 241 -5.45 -22.31 -29.13
C GLY A 241 -5.10 -21.42 -27.93
N GLY A 242 -5.77 -20.27 -27.75
CA GLY A 242 -5.52 -19.40 -26.60
C GLY A 242 -6.34 -18.12 -26.55
N CYS A 243 -6.57 -17.65 -25.32
CA CYS A 243 -7.23 -16.38 -25.02
C CYS A 243 -6.39 -15.57 -24.01
N PRO A 244 -5.77 -14.44 -24.39
CA PRO A 244 -5.08 -13.59 -23.43
C PRO A 244 -6.10 -12.97 -22.47
N ALA A 245 -5.91 -13.18 -21.18
CA ALA A 245 -6.83 -12.67 -20.15
C ALA A 245 -6.06 -12.27 -18.89
N ASP A 246 -6.40 -11.10 -18.35
CA ASP A 246 -5.86 -10.59 -17.09
C ASP A 246 -6.84 -10.89 -15.95
N TRP A 247 -6.59 -11.95 -15.21
CA TRP A 247 -7.46 -12.43 -14.13
C TRP A 247 -7.81 -11.32 -13.12
N VAL A 248 -6.87 -10.41 -12.84
CA VAL A 248 -7.06 -9.30 -11.88
C VAL A 248 -8.14 -8.31 -12.34
N TRP A 249 -8.31 -8.16 -13.65
CA TRP A 249 -9.33 -7.27 -14.24
C TRP A 249 -10.59 -8.00 -14.66
N VAL A 250 -10.48 -9.28 -15.05
CA VAL A 250 -11.61 -10.09 -15.51
C VAL A 250 -12.53 -10.45 -14.35
N VAL A 251 -12.00 -10.80 -13.17
CA VAL A 251 -12.82 -11.15 -12.02
C VAL A 251 -13.55 -9.90 -11.50
N PRO A 252 -14.89 -9.89 -11.51
CA PRO A 252 -15.66 -8.75 -11.03
C PRO A 252 -15.40 -8.45 -9.54
N PRO A 253 -15.52 -7.18 -9.14
CA PRO A 253 -15.20 -6.74 -7.78
C PRO A 253 -16.28 -7.10 -6.74
N LEU A 254 -17.42 -7.62 -7.18
CA LEU A 254 -18.48 -8.16 -6.33
C LEU A 254 -18.68 -9.63 -6.65
N GLY A 255 -18.83 -10.43 -5.58
CA GLY A 255 -19.13 -11.86 -5.72
C GLY A 255 -18.00 -12.69 -6.31
N GLY A 256 -16.75 -12.24 -6.30
CA GLY A 256 -15.60 -12.87 -6.99
C GLY A 256 -15.65 -14.40 -7.11
N SER A 257 -15.54 -15.14 -6.00
CA SER A 257 -15.52 -16.62 -6.02
C SER A 257 -16.86 -17.29 -6.31
N LEU A 258 -17.96 -16.53 -6.40
CA LEU A 258 -19.27 -17.01 -6.84
C LEU A 258 -19.36 -17.08 -8.37
N LEU A 259 -18.36 -16.57 -9.08
CA LEU A 259 -18.35 -16.44 -10.52
C LEU A 259 -17.41 -17.48 -11.14
N PRO A 260 -17.73 -18.03 -12.31
CA PRO A 260 -16.90 -19.09 -12.92
C PRO A 260 -15.50 -18.59 -13.29
N VAL A 261 -15.37 -17.31 -13.69
CA VAL A 261 -14.10 -16.69 -14.06
C VAL A 261 -13.07 -16.66 -12.93
N PHE A 262 -13.50 -16.71 -11.67
CA PHE A 262 -12.58 -16.78 -10.53
C PHE A 262 -11.80 -18.10 -10.51
N HIS A 263 -12.45 -19.19 -10.90
CA HIS A 263 -11.89 -20.55 -10.86
C HIS A 263 -11.13 -20.92 -12.14
N GLN A 264 -11.17 -20.06 -13.16
CA GLN A 264 -10.48 -20.27 -14.43
C GLN A 264 -9.06 -19.71 -14.36
N GLU A 265 -8.05 -20.57 -14.52
CA GLU A 265 -6.68 -20.12 -14.71
C GLU A 265 -6.54 -19.40 -16.07
N MET A 266 -5.83 -18.27 -16.08
CA MET A 266 -5.70 -17.41 -17.25
C MET A 266 -4.24 -17.06 -17.50
N LEU A 267 -3.84 -17.05 -18.77
CA LEU A 267 -2.54 -16.55 -19.19
C LEU A 267 -2.69 -15.11 -19.70
N ASN A 268 -1.97 -14.18 -19.07
CA ASN A 268 -1.91 -12.79 -19.52
C ASN A 268 -0.69 -12.60 -20.43
N TYR A 269 -0.95 -12.36 -21.71
CA TYR A 269 0.08 -12.09 -22.71
C TYR A 269 -0.43 -11.07 -23.74
N LYS A 270 0.49 -10.34 -24.35
CA LYS A 270 0.16 -9.28 -25.31
C LYS A 270 0.19 -9.79 -26.75
N LEU A 271 -0.87 -9.52 -27.49
CA LEU A 271 -0.94 -9.70 -28.94
C LEU A 271 -1.01 -8.34 -29.64
N LYS A 272 -0.89 -8.35 -30.98
CA LYS A 272 -1.19 -7.21 -31.83
C LYS A 272 -2.24 -7.62 -32.87
N PRO A 273 -3.18 -6.73 -33.26
CA PRO A 273 -3.35 -5.35 -32.79
C PRO A 273 -3.74 -5.26 -31.31
N SER A 274 -3.47 -4.11 -30.66
CA SER A 274 -3.81 -3.90 -29.24
C SER A 274 -4.18 -2.46 -28.91
N TYR A 275 -4.89 -2.29 -27.79
CA TYR A 275 -5.03 -1.00 -27.13
C TYR A 275 -3.93 -0.85 -26.07
N GLU A 276 -3.25 0.28 -26.06
CA GLU A 276 -2.15 0.58 -25.14
C GLU A 276 -2.46 1.85 -24.33
N TYR A 277 -2.16 1.79 -23.04
CA TYR A 277 -2.18 2.99 -22.20
C TYR A 277 -1.14 4.01 -22.66
N GLN A 278 -1.47 5.28 -22.45
CA GLN A 278 -0.62 6.39 -22.82
C GLN A 278 -0.32 7.26 -21.60
N THR A 279 0.84 7.92 -21.62
CA THR A 279 1.09 9.01 -20.67
C THR A 279 0.03 10.11 -20.88
N LYS A 280 -0.52 10.62 -19.78
CA LYS A 280 -1.42 11.79 -19.75
C LYS A 280 -0.87 12.89 -20.65
N ALA A 281 -1.67 13.39 -21.59
CA ALA A 281 -1.19 14.29 -22.65
C ALA A 281 -0.55 15.56 -22.08
N TRP A 282 -1.17 16.17 -21.06
CA TRP A 282 -0.68 17.39 -20.40
C TRP A 282 0.66 17.23 -19.65
N VAL A 283 1.13 16.00 -19.42
CA VAL A 283 2.44 15.76 -18.80
C VAL A 283 3.59 16.00 -19.79
N ARG A 284 3.35 15.75 -21.09
CA ARG A 284 4.37 15.88 -22.15
C ARG A 284 4.13 17.07 -23.08
N PHE A 285 2.93 17.63 -23.08
CA PHE A 285 2.56 18.70 -23.99
C PHE A 285 3.38 19.98 -23.74
N MET A 286 3.95 20.53 -24.81
CA MET A 286 4.67 21.81 -24.79
C MET A 286 3.75 22.95 -25.21
N TRP A 287 3.35 23.78 -24.25
CA TRP A 287 2.47 24.91 -24.49
C TRP A 287 3.11 25.96 -25.41
N LYS A 288 2.39 26.35 -26.46
CA LYS A 288 2.78 27.45 -27.35
C LYS A 288 2.24 28.78 -26.81
N GLY A 289 3.12 29.79 -26.76
CA GLY A 289 2.80 31.13 -26.27
C GLY A 289 2.86 31.30 -24.75
N SER A 290 2.98 32.56 -24.29
CA SER A 290 2.79 32.90 -22.89
C SER A 290 1.30 32.79 -22.56
N VAL A 291 0.92 31.88 -21.66
CA VAL A 291 -0.42 31.88 -21.04
C VAL A 291 -0.68 33.30 -20.53
N GLN A 292 -1.55 34.04 -21.24
CA GLN A 292 -1.90 35.40 -20.85
C GLN A 292 -2.56 35.34 -19.47
N GLY A 293 -1.95 36.05 -18.52
CA GLY A 293 -2.64 36.43 -17.28
C GLY A 293 -2.89 35.33 -16.25
N LYS A 294 -1.85 34.62 -15.80
CA LYS A 294 -1.58 34.28 -14.38
C LYS A 294 -0.29 33.50 -14.30
N ALA A 295 0.57 33.90 -13.35
CA ALA A 295 1.94 33.45 -13.20
C ALA A 295 2.11 31.95 -13.45
N ARG A 296 3.09 31.59 -14.32
CA ARG A 296 3.68 30.25 -14.32
C ARG A 296 3.86 29.84 -12.86
N PRO A 297 3.40 28.65 -12.41
CA PRO A 297 3.79 28.17 -11.09
C PRO A 297 5.31 28.22 -11.09
N LYS A 298 5.90 29.03 -10.19
CA LYS A 298 7.36 29.19 -10.13
C LYS A 298 7.93 27.79 -9.96
N MET A 299 8.45 27.22 -11.04
CA MET A 299 9.25 26.02 -10.98
C MET A 299 10.35 26.35 -9.97
N LEU A 300 10.36 25.63 -8.85
CA LEU A 300 11.36 25.83 -7.83
C LEU A 300 12.71 25.69 -8.53
N SER A 301 13.49 26.78 -8.55
CA SER A 301 14.81 26.80 -9.19
C SER A 301 15.59 25.58 -8.73
N PHE A 302 16.33 24.94 -9.65
CA PHE A 302 17.20 23.83 -9.28
C PHE A 302 18.12 24.19 -8.11
N ARG A 303 18.53 25.47 -8.01
CA ARG A 303 19.30 26.01 -6.86
C ARG A 303 18.50 26.05 -5.55
N SER A 304 17.18 26.28 -5.61
CA SER A 304 16.29 26.23 -4.45
C SER A 304 16.06 24.79 -3.99
N ILE A 305 15.88 23.85 -4.93
CA ILE A 305 15.78 22.41 -4.63
C ILE A 305 17.10 21.91 -4.01
N ASN A 306 18.24 22.26 -4.60
CA ASN A 306 19.54 21.81 -4.10
C ASN A 306 19.85 22.39 -2.70
N ARG A 307 19.49 23.65 -2.44
CA ARG A 307 19.63 24.25 -1.10
C ARG A 307 18.73 23.57 -0.08
N ALA A 308 17.49 23.27 -0.44
CA ALA A 308 16.59 22.50 0.41
C ALA A 308 17.16 21.10 0.69
N MET A 309 17.66 20.38 -0.33
CA MET A 309 18.29 19.06 -0.17
C MET A 309 19.54 19.10 0.71
N MET A 310 20.40 20.12 0.58
CA MET A 310 21.60 20.24 1.42
C MET A 310 21.26 20.56 2.88
N LEU A 311 20.28 21.45 3.11
CA LEU A 311 19.78 21.74 4.45
C LEU A 311 19.16 20.48 5.08
N CYS A 312 18.33 19.79 4.31
CA CYS A 312 17.67 18.55 4.67
C CYS A 312 18.68 17.42 5.00
N GLY A 313 19.69 17.25 4.16
CA GLY A 313 20.78 16.30 4.38
C GLY A 313 21.63 16.64 5.59
N GLY A 314 21.88 17.92 5.86
CA GLY A 314 22.58 18.38 7.06
C GLY A 314 21.83 18.08 8.36
N ILE A 315 20.53 18.38 8.40
CA ILE A 315 19.65 18.07 9.55
C ILE A 315 19.55 16.55 9.74
N MET A 316 19.43 15.78 8.66
CA MET A 316 19.36 14.32 8.71
C MET A 316 20.68 13.70 9.19
N LYS A 317 21.83 14.20 8.73
CA LYS A 317 23.14 13.76 9.19
C LYS A 317 23.34 14.03 10.68
N ALA A 318 22.94 15.22 11.16
CA ALA A 318 23.00 15.57 12.57
C ALA A 318 22.06 14.69 13.42
N ALA A 319 20.83 14.45 12.96
CA ALA A 319 19.87 13.60 13.67
C ALA A 319 20.28 12.11 13.70
N LEU A 320 20.82 11.58 12.60
CA LEU A 320 21.32 10.20 12.54
C LEU A 320 22.59 10.01 13.39
N SER A 321 23.48 11.02 13.44
CA SER A 321 24.71 10.95 14.26
C SER A 321 24.46 10.93 15.77
N LYS A 322 23.24 11.31 16.21
CA LYS A 322 22.83 11.30 17.62
C LYS A 322 22.03 10.04 18.01
N ARG A 323 21.81 9.10 17.08
CA ARG A 323 21.10 7.86 17.40
C ARG A 323 22.02 6.90 18.12
N ARG A 324 21.52 6.35 19.24
CA ARG A 324 22.18 5.27 19.97
C ARG A 324 22.19 3.98 19.16
N TYR A 325 23.24 3.18 19.34
CA TYR A 325 23.36 1.87 18.71
C TYR A 325 22.52 0.83 19.46
N CYS A 326 21.86 -0.05 18.71
CA CYS A 326 21.06 -1.14 19.24
C CYS A 326 21.42 -2.42 18.50
N THR A 327 21.94 -3.40 19.22
CA THR A 327 22.32 -4.70 18.65
C THR A 327 21.23 -5.71 18.96
N ILE A 328 20.76 -6.43 17.95
CA ILE A 328 19.77 -7.50 18.08
C ILE A 328 20.44 -8.82 17.69
N LEU A 329 20.62 -9.71 18.65
CA LEU A 329 21.15 -11.04 18.42
C LEU A 329 20.03 -12.06 18.32
N TYR A 330 20.17 -13.05 17.44
CA TYR A 330 19.21 -14.15 17.37
C TYR A 330 19.87 -15.52 17.31
N ALA A 331 19.19 -16.51 17.88
CA ALA A 331 19.48 -17.93 17.71
C ALA A 331 18.20 -18.71 17.38
N THR A 332 18.26 -19.54 16.34
CA THR A 332 17.09 -20.20 15.75
C THR A 332 17.44 -21.52 15.08
N GLU A 333 16.53 -22.48 15.16
CA GLU A 333 16.62 -23.76 14.41
C GLU A 333 15.76 -23.71 13.13
N THR A 334 14.56 -23.12 13.23
CA THR A 334 13.55 -23.13 12.18
C THR A 334 13.31 -21.77 11.52
N GLY A 335 14.11 -20.75 11.87
CA GLY A 335 14.00 -19.39 11.33
C GLY A 335 12.96 -18.49 12.03
N ILE A 336 12.19 -19.01 13.00
CA ILE A 336 11.16 -18.22 13.68
C ILE A 336 11.77 -17.07 14.49
N SER A 337 12.81 -17.35 15.29
CA SER A 337 13.49 -16.32 16.11
C SER A 337 14.14 -15.24 15.25
N GLU A 338 14.73 -15.63 14.12
CA GLU A 338 15.25 -14.70 13.11
C GLU A 338 14.14 -13.81 12.53
N GLY A 339 12.98 -14.39 12.22
CA GLY A 339 11.80 -13.64 11.79
C GLY A 339 11.36 -12.58 12.81
N TYR A 340 11.41 -12.87 14.11
CA TYR A 340 11.12 -11.90 15.17
C TYR A 340 12.23 -10.83 15.30
N ALA A 341 13.50 -11.21 15.20
CA ALA A 341 14.62 -10.25 15.21
C ALA A 341 14.54 -9.25 14.05
N ASN A 342 14.20 -9.73 12.84
CA ASN A 342 13.97 -8.88 11.67
C ASN A 342 12.73 -7.97 11.83
N LYS A 343 11.68 -8.42 12.52
CA LYS A 343 10.54 -7.57 12.87
C LYS A 343 10.95 -6.48 13.87
N LEU A 344 11.73 -6.81 14.90
CA LEU A 344 12.27 -5.84 15.85
C LEU A 344 13.17 -4.82 15.16
N GLN A 345 14.02 -5.23 14.21
CA GLN A 345 14.83 -4.31 13.42
C GLN A 345 14.00 -3.23 12.72
N ARG A 346 12.86 -3.62 12.13
CA ARG A 346 11.95 -2.68 11.45
C ARG A 346 11.32 -1.68 12.42
N ILE A 347 11.01 -2.12 13.65
CA ILE A 347 10.41 -1.29 14.69
C ILE A 347 11.47 -0.35 15.28
N PHE A 348 12.59 -0.89 15.75
CA PHE A 348 13.66 -0.14 16.41
C PHE A 348 14.47 0.72 15.44
N GLY A 349 14.58 0.35 14.16
CA GLY A 349 15.27 1.13 13.12
C GLY A 349 14.63 2.50 12.86
N GLN A 350 13.42 2.73 13.37
CA GLN A 350 12.79 4.04 13.37
C GLN A 350 13.48 5.02 14.35
N ALA A 351 14.03 4.52 15.46
CA ALA A 351 14.58 5.32 16.56
C ALA A 351 16.09 5.10 16.81
N PHE A 352 16.62 3.90 16.54
CA PHE A 352 17.99 3.50 16.84
C PHE A 352 18.79 3.18 15.57
N HIS A 353 20.11 3.13 15.68
CA HIS A 353 20.96 2.49 14.69
C HIS A 353 21.01 0.99 14.99
N VAL A 354 20.22 0.19 14.27
CA VAL A 354 20.02 -1.22 14.60
C VAL A 354 20.87 -2.15 13.74
N GLU A 355 21.66 -3.00 14.38
CA GLU A 355 22.38 -4.11 13.77
C GLU A 355 21.72 -5.44 14.18
N VAL A 356 21.44 -6.33 13.23
CA VAL A 356 20.90 -7.68 13.53
C VAL A 356 21.94 -8.71 13.15
N LEU A 357 22.31 -9.57 14.09
CA LEU A 357 23.34 -10.59 13.88
C LEU A 357 22.86 -11.95 14.42
N SER A 358 23.26 -13.01 13.74
CA SER A 358 23.20 -14.37 14.30
C SER A 358 24.20 -14.47 15.46
N MET A 359 23.87 -15.20 16.52
CA MET A 359 24.69 -15.28 17.73
C MET A 359 26.10 -15.84 17.47
N ASP A 360 26.27 -16.79 16.56
CA ASP A 360 27.55 -17.36 16.11
C ASP A 360 28.44 -16.39 15.31
N MET A 361 27.84 -15.34 14.75
CA MET A 361 28.53 -14.28 14.01
C MET A 361 28.89 -13.08 14.89
N TYR A 362 28.45 -13.06 16.15
CA TYR A 362 28.71 -11.95 17.06
C TYR A 362 30.04 -12.11 17.80
N ASP A 363 30.88 -11.09 17.70
CA ASP A 363 32.12 -11.01 18.48
C ASP A 363 31.82 -10.51 19.90
N VAL A 364 31.88 -11.43 20.86
CA VAL A 364 31.59 -11.18 22.28
C VAL A 364 32.51 -10.13 22.90
N SER A 365 33.70 -9.90 22.36
CA SER A 365 34.57 -8.82 22.87
C SER A 365 33.97 -7.42 22.67
N ARG A 366 32.96 -7.27 21.79
CA ARG A 366 32.18 -6.04 21.59
C ARG A 366 31.18 -5.73 22.71
N LEU A 367 30.82 -6.71 23.55
CA LEU A 367 29.80 -6.52 24.60
C LEU A 367 30.10 -5.33 25.52
N GLY A 368 31.37 -5.06 25.83
CA GLY A 368 31.74 -3.92 26.68
C GLY A 368 31.45 -2.53 26.08
N GLY A 369 31.20 -2.44 24.77
CA GLY A 369 30.91 -1.19 24.06
C GLY A 369 29.46 -1.06 23.58
N GLU A 370 28.60 -2.04 23.89
CA GLU A 370 27.19 -2.00 23.52
C GLU A 370 26.40 -1.09 24.47
N GLU A 371 25.51 -0.25 23.93
CA GLU A 371 24.62 0.59 24.75
C GLU A 371 23.26 -0.09 25.01
N LEU A 372 22.78 -0.87 24.03
CA LEU A 372 21.48 -1.54 24.05
C LEU A 372 21.53 -2.86 23.28
N LEU A 373 21.22 -3.97 23.97
CA LEU A 373 21.27 -5.32 23.42
C LEU A 373 19.91 -6.04 23.55
N PHE A 374 19.36 -6.52 22.44
CA PHE A 374 18.20 -7.41 22.43
C PHE A 374 18.62 -8.80 21.98
N ILE A 375 18.11 -9.83 22.65
CA ILE A 375 18.38 -11.21 22.28
C ILE A 375 17.06 -11.93 22.01
N VAL A 376 16.94 -12.55 20.84
CA VAL A 376 15.76 -13.30 20.41
C VAL A 376 16.16 -14.73 20.12
N THR A 377 15.85 -15.65 21.02
CA THR A 377 16.32 -17.04 20.90
C THR A 377 15.21 -18.07 21.08
N SER A 378 15.30 -19.15 20.31
CA SER A 378 14.53 -20.37 20.59
C SER A 378 15.28 -21.27 21.57
N THR A 379 14.60 -22.29 22.09
CA THR A 379 15.19 -23.38 22.86
C THR A 379 14.97 -24.69 22.09
N PHE A 380 16.00 -25.53 21.98
CA PHE A 380 15.93 -26.82 21.29
C PHE A 380 15.95 -28.00 22.27
N GLY A 381 15.25 -29.08 21.93
CA GLY A 381 15.20 -30.31 22.73
C GLY A 381 14.79 -30.08 24.19
N ASN A 382 15.63 -30.56 25.12
CA ASN A 382 15.39 -30.52 26.57
C ASN A 382 15.86 -29.21 27.25
N GLY A 383 16.10 -28.13 26.51
CA GLY A 383 16.58 -26.87 27.09
C GLY A 383 17.88 -26.33 26.49
N GLU A 384 18.35 -26.90 25.39
CA GLU A 384 19.61 -26.54 24.74
C GLU A 384 19.48 -25.29 23.87
N ALA A 385 20.63 -24.69 23.55
CA ALA A 385 20.71 -23.63 22.57
C ALA A 385 20.38 -24.15 21.15
N PRO A 386 19.86 -23.31 20.25
CA PRO A 386 19.82 -23.59 18.81
C PRO A 386 21.22 -23.75 18.22
N GLU A 387 21.42 -24.43 17.08
CA GLU A 387 22.72 -24.66 16.44
C GLU A 387 23.58 -23.39 16.33
N ASN A 388 23.01 -22.29 15.83
CA ASN A 388 23.70 -20.99 15.73
C ASN A 388 23.85 -20.24 17.06
N GLY A 389 23.43 -20.87 18.17
CA GLY A 389 23.73 -20.50 19.55
C GLY A 389 24.52 -21.58 20.31
N LYS A 390 24.81 -22.75 19.70
CA LYS A 390 25.54 -23.88 20.29
C LYS A 390 27.06 -23.66 20.24
N VAL A 391 27.75 -24.52 20.98
CA VAL A 391 29.19 -24.59 21.14
C VAL A 391 29.66 -25.93 20.58
N ASP A 392 30.60 -25.93 19.62
CA ASP A 392 31.41 -27.12 19.35
C ASP A 392 32.77 -26.99 20.04
N ASP A 393 33.11 -27.99 20.86
CA ASP A 393 34.47 -28.22 21.33
C ASP A 393 35.28 -28.91 20.23
N ILE A 394 36.33 -28.25 19.74
CA ILE A 394 37.47 -28.97 19.15
C ILE A 394 38.62 -28.82 20.13
N VAL A 395 38.66 -29.74 21.08
CA VAL A 395 39.92 -30.16 21.70
C VAL A 395 40.48 -31.27 20.80
N HIS A 396 41.53 -30.97 20.05
CA HIS A 396 42.52 -32.00 19.76
C HIS A 396 43.93 -31.42 19.69
N ASP A 397 44.84 -32.17 20.30
CA ASP A 397 46.27 -31.96 20.39
C ASP A 397 46.92 -31.46 19.10
N CYS A 398 47.85 -30.52 19.22
CA CYS A 398 48.97 -30.41 18.29
C CYS A 398 50.20 -29.89 19.04
N THR A 399 50.96 -30.83 19.59
CA THR A 399 52.40 -30.66 19.78
C THR A 399 53.05 -30.47 18.40
N MET A 400 53.79 -29.37 18.26
CA MET A 400 54.81 -29.03 17.25
C MET A 400 55.03 -29.97 16.04
N SER A 401 54.86 -29.44 14.81
CA SER A 401 55.80 -29.69 13.70
C SER A 401 55.69 -28.61 12.61
N TYR A 402 56.83 -28.32 11.99
CA TYR A 402 57.17 -27.20 11.11
C TYR A 402 56.63 -27.34 9.67
N ASN A 403 56.50 -26.19 9.01
CA ASN A 403 56.51 -25.91 7.56
C ASN A 403 55.24 -26.06 6.69
N SER A 404 54.84 -24.87 6.21
CA SER A 404 54.57 -24.50 4.80
C SER A 404 53.13 -24.56 4.22
N ARG A 405 52.63 -23.34 3.94
CA ARG A 405 51.71 -22.87 2.88
C ARG A 405 50.22 -23.27 2.89
N LYS A 406 49.41 -22.20 2.86
CA LYS A 406 48.01 -22.02 2.41
C LYS A 406 46.91 -22.62 3.30
N GLN A 407 46.07 -21.74 3.88
CA GLN A 407 44.68 -21.44 3.45
C GLN A 407 43.95 -20.74 4.61
N CYS A 408 43.37 -19.55 4.38
CA CYS A 408 42.62 -18.83 5.41
C CYS A 408 41.35 -19.61 5.77
N ILE A 409 41.29 -20.13 7.00
CA ILE A 409 40.11 -20.76 7.58
C ILE A 409 39.49 -19.73 8.54
N LEU A 410 38.22 -19.37 8.30
CA LEU A 410 37.42 -18.49 9.13
C LEU A 410 37.18 -19.15 10.50
N PHE A 411 37.56 -18.44 11.57
CA PHE A 411 37.36 -18.86 12.96
C PHE A 411 35.86 -18.79 13.32
N ARG A 412 35.26 -19.95 13.64
CA ARG A 412 33.92 -20.05 14.28
C ARG A 412 34.07 -19.76 15.77
N ASN A 413 33.46 -18.68 16.26
CA ASN A 413 33.54 -18.26 17.67
C ASN A 413 32.18 -18.45 18.38
N SER A 414 32.21 -19.04 19.57
CA SER A 414 31.03 -19.43 20.36
C SER A 414 30.59 -18.32 21.33
N PHE A 415 29.29 -17.97 21.33
CA PHE A 415 28.75 -16.85 22.13
C PHE A 415 28.67 -17.14 23.65
N GLU A 416 28.06 -18.26 24.08
CA GLU A 416 27.83 -18.57 25.50
C GLU A 416 29.15 -18.80 26.28
N LYS A 417 30.12 -19.52 25.70
CA LYS A 417 31.45 -19.72 26.32
C LYS A 417 32.28 -18.45 26.36
N ASN A 418 32.26 -17.62 25.32
CA ASN A 418 32.97 -16.35 25.35
C ASN A 418 32.32 -15.39 26.34
N LEU A 419 30.99 -15.42 26.50
CA LEU A 419 30.30 -14.63 27.52
C LEU A 419 30.75 -15.05 28.92
N ILE A 420 30.82 -16.36 29.20
CA ILE A 420 31.34 -16.89 30.47
C ILE A 420 32.82 -16.52 30.68
N LYS A 421 33.69 -16.68 29.67
CA LYS A 421 35.11 -16.27 29.76
C LYS A 421 35.28 -14.76 29.94
N PHE A 422 34.41 -13.97 29.32
CA PHE A 422 34.38 -12.52 29.47
C PHE A 422 33.93 -12.13 30.88
N VAL A 423 32.92 -12.80 31.45
CA VAL A 423 32.54 -12.71 32.87
C VAL A 423 33.77 -12.99 33.71
N GLU A 424 34.38 -14.17 33.60
CA GLU A 424 35.55 -14.59 34.39
C GLU A 424 36.73 -13.60 34.31
N LYS A 425 36.95 -13.00 33.13
CA LYS A 425 37.98 -11.97 32.89
C LYS A 425 37.66 -10.62 33.56
N ILE A 426 36.38 -10.24 33.63
CA ILE A 426 35.94 -9.03 34.36
C ILE A 426 35.96 -9.28 35.87
N THR A 427 35.49 -10.43 36.35
CA THR A 427 35.46 -10.74 37.79
C THR A 427 36.85 -10.94 38.40
N SER A 428 37.86 -11.27 37.59
CA SER A 428 39.27 -11.39 38.02
C SER A 428 40.04 -10.06 37.96
N GLY A 429 39.48 -9.01 37.36
CA GLY A 429 40.08 -7.69 37.25
C GLY A 429 39.22 -6.62 37.93
N SER A 430 39.58 -6.28 39.18
CA SER A 430 39.03 -5.20 40.02
C SER A 430 37.67 -5.47 40.72
N LYS A 431 37.72 -5.52 42.05
CA LYS A 431 36.60 -5.19 42.94
C LYS A 431 36.64 -3.69 43.15
N ASP A 432 35.85 -2.94 42.40
CA ASP A 432 35.38 -1.62 42.86
C ASP A 432 33.89 -1.53 42.53
N SER A 433 33.09 -1.83 43.54
CA SER A 433 31.66 -1.62 43.57
C SER A 433 31.38 -0.14 43.74
N ASN A 434 31.23 0.57 42.61
CA ASN A 434 30.38 1.75 42.55
C ASN A 434 29.30 1.45 41.51
N GLU A 435 28.07 1.27 41.99
CA GLU A 435 26.88 1.24 41.13
C GLU A 435 26.76 2.58 40.40
N THR A 436 27.36 2.66 39.21
CA THR A 436 27.05 3.74 38.29
C THR A 436 25.65 3.51 37.74
N GLU A 437 24.72 4.44 37.99
CA GLU A 437 23.31 4.42 37.54
C GLU A 437 23.09 4.30 36.01
N ASN A 438 24.16 4.18 35.20
CA ASN A 438 24.15 4.17 33.73
C ASN A 438 24.84 2.93 33.12
N GLY A 439 24.51 1.72 33.58
CA GLY A 439 24.92 0.47 32.92
C GLY A 439 24.20 0.22 31.58
N PRO A 440 24.77 -0.55 30.65
CA PRO A 440 24.16 -0.88 29.36
C PRO A 440 22.86 -1.67 29.54
N LEU A 441 21.91 -1.46 28.62
CA LEU A 441 20.56 -2.03 28.70
C LEU A 441 20.43 -3.33 27.91
N PHE A 442 19.75 -4.34 28.46
CA PHE A 442 19.44 -5.57 27.72
C PHE A 442 18.02 -6.10 27.90
N SER A 443 17.56 -6.91 26.94
CA SER A 443 16.34 -7.71 27.06
C SER A 443 16.46 -9.03 26.30
N VAL A 444 15.94 -10.10 26.89
CA VAL A 444 15.96 -11.44 26.28
C VAL A 444 14.54 -11.93 26.07
N PHE A 445 14.25 -12.31 24.82
CA PHE A 445 12.99 -12.87 24.36
C PHE A 445 13.20 -14.34 23.99
N GLY A 446 12.56 -15.23 24.75
CA GLY A 446 12.64 -16.67 24.59
C GLY A 446 11.43 -17.25 23.86
N LEU A 447 11.69 -18.07 22.84
CA LEU A 447 10.69 -18.92 22.19
C LEU A 447 10.86 -20.36 22.68
N GLY A 448 9.80 -20.96 23.23
CA GLY A 448 9.84 -22.33 23.75
C GLY A 448 8.46 -22.99 23.78
N SER A 449 8.37 -24.24 24.19
CA SER A 449 7.09 -24.93 24.37
C SER A 449 6.92 -25.36 25.82
N SER A 450 5.82 -24.94 26.46
CA SER A 450 5.48 -25.30 27.84
C SER A 450 5.15 -26.79 28.00
N ALA A 451 5.03 -27.54 26.89
CA ALA A 451 4.91 -28.99 26.90
C ALA A 451 6.22 -29.70 27.31
N TYR A 452 7.34 -28.99 27.38
CA TYR A 452 8.63 -29.50 27.84
C TYR A 452 8.98 -28.92 29.23
N PRO A 453 9.62 -29.71 30.13
CA PRO A 453 9.91 -29.28 31.50
C PRO A 453 10.73 -27.99 31.59
N ASN A 454 11.62 -27.79 30.63
CA ASN A 454 12.61 -26.71 30.60
C ASN A 454 12.19 -25.57 29.65
N PHE A 455 11.00 -25.00 29.89
CA PHE A 455 10.45 -23.92 29.07
C PHE A 455 11.40 -22.71 28.98
N CYS A 456 11.80 -22.37 27.75
CA CYS A 456 12.71 -21.27 27.39
C CYS A 456 14.07 -21.30 28.14
N ALA A 457 14.59 -22.48 28.48
CA ALA A 457 15.76 -22.61 29.35
C ALA A 457 17.03 -21.93 28.83
N PHE A 458 17.30 -21.95 27.53
CA PHE A 458 18.47 -21.26 26.98
C PHE A 458 18.35 -19.73 27.11
N ALA A 459 17.18 -19.19 26.80
CA ALA A 459 16.91 -17.77 26.97
C ALA A 459 17.05 -17.32 28.44
N LYS A 460 16.60 -18.15 29.39
CA LYS A 460 16.77 -17.90 30.84
C LYS A 460 18.25 -17.87 31.25
N ARG A 461 19.07 -18.81 30.74
CA ARG A 461 20.52 -18.82 31.02
C ARG A 461 21.21 -17.56 30.51
N VAL A 462 20.93 -17.14 29.28
CA VAL A 462 21.48 -15.91 28.69
C VAL A 462 21.05 -14.68 29.49
N ASP A 463 19.78 -14.64 29.90
CA ASP A 463 19.23 -13.57 30.74
C ASP A 463 19.96 -13.47 32.09
N ASP A 464 20.22 -14.59 32.76
CA ASP A 464 20.96 -14.63 34.03
C ASP A 464 22.44 -14.28 33.86
N LEU A 465 23.08 -14.69 32.76
CA LEU A 465 24.46 -14.33 32.46
C LEU A 465 24.64 -12.81 32.27
N LEU A 466 23.73 -12.15 31.54
CA LEU A 466 23.77 -10.71 31.35
C LEU A 466 23.47 -9.94 32.64
N LYS A 467 22.54 -10.43 33.49
CA LYS A 467 22.35 -9.87 34.85
C LYS A 467 23.63 -9.94 35.66
N ASN A 468 24.31 -11.09 35.67
CA ASN A 468 25.53 -11.30 36.45
C ASN A 468 26.70 -10.44 35.95
N LEU A 469 26.66 -9.99 34.69
CA LEU A 469 27.59 -9.02 34.11
C LEU A 469 27.31 -7.56 34.52
N GLY A 470 26.29 -7.31 35.37
CA GLY A 470 25.93 -5.97 35.81
C GLY A 470 25.14 -5.16 34.78
N TRP A 471 24.62 -5.81 33.72
CA TRP A 471 23.76 -5.12 32.76
C TRP A 471 22.38 -4.85 33.35
N LYS A 472 21.79 -3.71 32.96
CA LYS A 472 20.47 -3.31 33.43
C LYS A 472 19.40 -3.86 32.49
N LYS A 473 18.36 -4.47 33.05
CA LYS A 473 17.22 -4.93 32.24
C LYS A 473 16.42 -3.77 31.69
N ALA A 474 16.21 -3.77 30.37
CA ALA A 474 15.25 -2.90 29.70
C ALA A 474 13.81 -3.40 29.89
N CYS A 475 13.58 -4.72 29.92
CA CYS A 475 12.28 -5.36 30.17
C CYS A 475 12.44 -6.60 31.07
N SER A 476 11.35 -7.07 31.68
CA SER A 476 11.28 -8.42 32.26
C SER A 476 11.46 -9.50 31.18
N PHE A 477 12.01 -10.66 31.57
CA PHE A 477 12.19 -11.79 30.67
C PHE A 477 10.84 -12.23 30.09
N PHE A 478 10.75 -12.39 28.77
CA PHE A 478 9.52 -12.78 28.10
C PHE A 478 9.69 -14.13 27.39
N GLY A 479 8.90 -15.12 27.79
CA GLY A 479 8.84 -16.44 27.16
C GLY A 479 7.52 -16.65 26.42
N MET A 480 7.58 -17.05 25.14
CA MET A 480 6.39 -17.26 24.31
C MET A 480 6.28 -18.70 23.80
N GLN A 481 5.05 -19.22 23.72
CA GLN A 481 4.77 -20.57 23.23
C GLN A 481 5.00 -20.67 21.72
N ALA A 482 5.87 -21.58 21.28
CA ALA A 482 6.29 -21.75 19.88
C ALA A 482 5.13 -22.01 18.90
N LYS A 483 4.08 -22.73 19.34
CA LYS A 483 2.87 -22.96 18.53
C LYS A 483 2.07 -21.68 18.26
N SER A 484 2.03 -20.76 19.23
CA SER A 484 1.37 -19.45 19.08
C SER A 484 2.19 -18.51 18.18
N ALA A 485 3.52 -18.64 18.22
CA ALA A 485 4.45 -17.93 17.34
C ALA A 485 4.31 -18.33 15.86
N ALA A 486 4.09 -19.61 15.56
CA ALA A 486 3.91 -20.13 14.20
C ALA A 486 2.57 -19.70 13.56
N ASN A 487 1.53 -19.46 14.36
CA ASN A 487 0.19 -19.03 13.91
C ASN A 487 0.03 -17.49 13.82
N GLY A 488 1.13 -16.73 13.89
CA GLY A 488 1.09 -15.29 13.64
C GLY A 488 0.76 -14.40 14.84
N ALA A 489 1.04 -14.83 16.08
CA ALA A 489 0.98 -13.93 17.24
C ALA A 489 1.77 -12.64 16.98
N SER A 490 1.05 -11.51 17.05
CA SER A 490 1.49 -10.25 16.47
C SER A 490 2.45 -9.49 17.40
N VAL A 491 3.55 -8.98 16.86
CA VAL A 491 4.53 -8.08 17.53
C VAL A 491 3.94 -6.67 17.72
N GLN A 492 2.62 -6.54 17.87
CA GLN A 492 1.91 -5.24 17.86
C GLN A 492 2.04 -4.47 19.19
N ASP A 493 2.54 -5.09 20.26
CA ASP A 493 2.60 -4.47 21.59
C ASP A 493 3.92 -3.71 21.88
N PHE A 494 4.88 -3.71 20.95
CA PHE A 494 6.10 -2.89 21.09
C PHE A 494 5.81 -1.43 20.74
N LYS A 495 5.49 -0.61 21.75
CA LYS A 495 5.35 0.85 21.61
C LYS A 495 6.68 1.55 21.87
N VAL A 496 7.20 2.27 20.86
CA VAL A 496 8.27 3.26 21.03
C VAL A 496 7.61 4.63 21.15
N SER A 497 7.69 5.28 22.31
CA SER A 497 7.25 6.67 22.48
C SER A 497 8.38 7.63 22.14
N SER A 498 8.11 8.61 21.25
CA SER A 498 9.05 9.68 20.93
C SER A 498 8.74 10.92 21.76
N ALA A 499 9.74 11.52 22.40
CA ALA A 499 9.61 12.87 22.94
C ALA A 499 9.37 13.85 21.78
N THR A 500 8.30 14.62 21.89
CA THR A 500 7.78 15.49 20.84
C THR A 500 8.63 16.73 20.64
N GLU A 501 9.19 16.92 19.44
CA GLU A 501 9.42 18.26 18.87
C GLU A 501 9.04 18.32 17.37
N SER A 502 8.05 19.18 17.08
CA SER A 502 7.69 19.84 15.81
C SER A 502 7.63 19.03 14.49
N VAL A 503 6.40 18.63 14.15
CA VAL A 503 6.00 17.58 13.18
C VAL A 503 5.95 18.03 11.69
N SER A 504 6.26 19.27 11.32
CA SER A 504 6.11 19.75 9.93
C SER A 504 7.35 19.50 9.04
N VAL A 505 8.56 19.67 9.58
CA VAL A 505 9.82 19.54 8.80
C VAL A 505 10.18 18.07 8.54
N ILE A 506 9.87 17.19 9.50
CA ILE A 506 10.24 15.76 9.50
C ILE A 506 9.46 14.97 8.42
N LYS A 507 8.18 15.29 8.18
CA LYS A 507 7.36 14.61 7.16
C LYS A 507 7.84 14.88 5.72
N GLY A 508 8.33 16.08 5.44
CA GLY A 508 8.89 16.43 4.13
C GLY A 508 10.20 15.68 3.83
N LEU A 509 11.04 15.50 4.84
CA LEU A 509 12.30 14.74 4.75
C LEU A 509 12.10 13.25 4.50
N GLN A 510 11.06 12.65 5.09
CA GLN A 510 10.70 11.24 4.92
C GLN A 510 10.34 10.89 3.47
N HIS A 511 9.67 11.80 2.75
CA HIS A 511 9.34 11.60 1.33
C HIS A 511 10.58 11.61 0.42
N ILE A 512 11.66 12.29 0.84
CA ILE A 512 12.89 12.44 0.03
C ILE A 512 13.84 11.26 0.25
N HIS A 513 14.07 10.86 1.51
CA HIS A 513 15.08 9.84 1.84
C HIS A 513 14.51 8.48 2.27
N LYS A 514 13.18 8.33 2.34
CA LYS A 514 12.47 7.10 2.74
C LYS A 514 12.84 6.53 4.12
N LYS A 515 13.58 7.25 4.96
CA LYS A 515 13.92 6.88 6.35
C LYS A 515 13.19 7.77 7.34
N LEU A 516 12.58 7.19 8.38
CA LEU A 516 11.98 7.93 9.49
C LEU A 516 13.06 8.61 10.33
N ILE A 517 12.94 9.92 10.52
CA ILE A 517 13.79 10.72 11.41
C ILE A 517 13.02 10.97 12.71
N SER A 518 13.45 10.31 13.78
CA SER A 518 13.12 10.64 15.17
C SER A 518 14.39 10.49 16.00
N THR A 519 14.54 11.37 16.99
CA THR A 519 15.44 11.20 18.13
C THR A 519 14.56 10.74 19.29
N CYS A 520 14.83 9.56 19.85
CA CYS A 520 14.11 9.07 21.01
C CYS A 520 15.09 8.94 22.16
N GLU A 521 14.66 9.36 23.34
CA GLU A 521 15.28 9.03 24.61
C GLU A 521 14.40 7.97 25.27
N VAL A 522 14.99 6.91 25.83
CA VAL A 522 14.23 5.85 26.50
C VAL A 522 13.78 6.41 27.86
N LEU A 523 12.57 6.96 27.93
CA LEU A 523 12.07 7.63 29.13
C LEU A 523 11.51 6.66 30.19
N SER A 524 10.88 5.57 29.76
CA SER A 524 10.44 4.45 30.61
C SER A 524 9.99 3.26 29.74
N VAL A 525 10.07 2.04 30.30
CA VAL A 525 9.62 0.80 29.64
C VAL A 525 8.65 0.10 30.59
N GLU A 526 7.37 0.05 30.24
CA GLU A 526 6.34 -0.65 31.02
C GLU A 526 6.39 -2.17 30.75
N SER A 527 6.29 -2.97 31.82
CA SER A 527 6.32 -4.44 31.77
C SER A 527 5.17 -5.02 30.94
N LEU A 528 5.51 -5.89 29.98
CA LEU A 528 4.57 -6.66 29.17
C LEU A 528 4.04 -7.84 30.00
N VAL A 529 2.80 -7.75 30.49
CA VAL A 529 2.06 -8.88 31.06
C VAL A 529 1.31 -9.58 29.91
N SER A 530 1.50 -10.88 29.72
CA SER A 530 0.70 -11.64 28.76
C SER A 530 -0.74 -11.75 29.26
N ALA A 531 -1.70 -11.81 28.33
CA ALA A 531 -3.11 -12.05 28.65
C ALA A 531 -3.41 -13.47 29.19
N ASP A 532 -2.40 -14.30 29.45
CA ASP A 532 -2.52 -15.67 29.95
C ASP A 532 -1.74 -15.92 31.25
N ALA A 533 -1.58 -14.88 32.09
CA ALA A 533 -1.23 -15.07 33.49
C ALA A 533 -2.51 -15.26 34.32
N LYS A 534 -2.86 -16.51 34.61
CA LYS A 534 -3.60 -16.86 35.82
C LYS A 534 -2.61 -17.26 36.91
#